data_AF-A0A4Q2D4K4-F1
#
_entry.id   AF-A0A4Q2D4K4-F1
#
_cell.length_a   1.000
_cell.length_b   1.000
_cell.length_c   1.000
_cell.angle_alpha   90.00
_cell.angle_beta   90.00
_cell.angle_gamma   90.00
#
_symmetry.space_group_name_H-M   'P 1'
#
loop_
_entity.id
_entity.type
_entity.pdbx_description
1 polymer ?
#
loop_
_entity_poly.entity_id
_entity_poly.type
_entity_poly.pdbx_seq_one_letter_code
_entity_poly.pdbx_strand_id
1 'polypeptide(L)'
;MSVNLENGDKRIYAATAYTIAESFGYPTIQQDLNGEKIHRLENVMTMSPDIHSLFDGLELWLVQVGKDTYKVETSSYHLNRSHGGREVKFTTENPEELPVPSPDYLALHAACAKVAHLSGAAEYIETILSYAEEIPVLAADGSSGELLTHLLRHVVAH
;
A
#
# COMPACT_ATOMS: atom_id res chain seq x y z
N MET A 1 12.33 -1.82 -12.39
CA MET A 1 12.05 -0.39 -12.67
C MET A 1 12.40 0.34 -11.39
N SER A 2 13.57 1.00 -11.38
CA SER A 2 14.08 1.72 -10.22
C SER A 2 13.12 2.85 -9.84
N VAL A 3 12.67 2.88 -8.59
CA VAL A 3 11.90 4.00 -8.07
C VAL A 3 12.87 5.18 -7.95
N ASN A 4 12.96 5.96 -9.02
CA ASN A 4 13.91 7.05 -9.11
C ASN A 4 13.41 8.18 -8.21
N LEU A 5 14.04 8.32 -7.04
CA LEU A 5 13.76 9.33 -6.02
C LEU A 5 14.21 10.74 -6.45
N GLU A 6 14.10 11.12 -7.72
CA GLU A 6 14.65 12.40 -8.20
C GLU A 6 13.77 13.63 -7.94
N ASN A 7 12.57 13.48 -7.36
CA ASN A 7 11.71 14.62 -7.03
C ASN A 7 11.73 14.92 -5.52
N GLY A 8 12.14 16.14 -5.14
CA GLY A 8 12.34 16.55 -3.74
C GLY A 8 11.12 16.33 -2.85
N ASP A 9 9.93 16.57 -3.39
CA ASP A 9 8.65 16.41 -2.68
C ASP A 9 8.36 14.96 -2.32
N LYS A 10 8.72 14.01 -3.20
CA LYS A 10 8.54 12.57 -2.93
C LYS A 10 9.44 12.08 -1.79
N ARG A 11 10.65 12.64 -1.68
CA ARG A 11 11.58 12.31 -0.57
C ARG A 11 11.06 12.82 0.76
N ILE A 12 10.50 14.03 0.79
CA ILE A 12 9.93 14.63 1.98
C ILE A 12 8.72 13.82 2.44
N TYR A 13 7.79 13.50 1.52
CA TYR A 13 6.62 12.67 1.85
C TYR A 13 7.01 11.29 2.38
N ALA A 14 7.97 10.62 1.74
CA ALA A 14 8.47 9.33 2.21
C ALA A 14 9.10 9.43 3.62
N ALA A 15 9.89 10.47 3.88
CA ALA A 15 10.47 10.71 5.20
C ALA A 15 9.39 10.91 6.27
N THR A 16 8.35 11.70 5.97
CA THR A 16 7.20 11.89 6.88
C THR A 16 6.45 10.59 7.12
N ALA A 17 6.19 9.80 6.08
CA ALA A 17 5.52 8.52 6.20
C ALA A 17 6.31 7.53 7.08
N TYR A 18 7.63 7.49 6.93
CA TYR A 18 8.49 6.68 7.81
C TYR A 18 8.44 7.15 9.26
N THR A 19 8.54 8.45 9.53
CA THR A 19 8.41 8.99 10.90
C THR A 19 7.07 8.63 11.54
N ILE A 20 5.98 8.66 10.76
CA ILE A 20 4.67 8.23 11.23
C ILE A 20 4.71 6.74 11.57
N ALA A 21 5.17 5.88 10.66
CA ALA A 21 5.25 4.43 10.90
C ALA A 21 6.12 4.08 12.12
N GLU A 22 7.25 4.78 12.32
CA GLU A 22 8.08 4.65 13.53
C GLU A 22 7.31 4.95 14.81
N SER A 23 6.50 6.02 14.81
CA SER A 23 5.65 6.39 15.96
C SER A 23 4.56 5.35 16.28
N PHE A 24 4.17 4.55 15.27
CA PHE A 24 3.24 3.43 15.42
C PHE A 24 3.92 2.09 15.75
N GLY A 25 5.22 2.11 16.06
CA GLY A 25 5.94 0.92 16.54
C GLY A 25 6.75 0.18 15.48
N TYR A 26 7.01 0.79 14.32
CA TYR A 26 7.86 0.22 13.27
C TYR A 26 9.22 0.97 13.15
N PRO A 27 10.10 0.89 14.17
CA PRO A 27 11.28 1.76 14.31
C PRO A 27 12.37 1.57 13.24
N THR A 28 12.35 0.45 12.50
CA THR A 28 13.35 0.12 11.47
C THR A 28 12.80 0.21 10.06
N ILE A 29 11.54 0.62 9.88
CA ILE A 29 10.83 0.57 8.60
C ILE A 29 11.54 1.33 7.48
N GLN A 30 12.15 2.48 7.80
CA GLN A 30 12.94 3.24 6.85
C GLN A 30 14.19 2.47 6.40
N GLN A 31 14.84 1.75 7.30
CA GLN A 31 16.02 0.95 6.99
C GLN A 31 15.66 -0.32 6.23
N ASP A 32 14.44 -0.82 6.42
CA ASP A 32 13.95 -2.08 5.91
C ASP A 32 13.33 -1.95 4.52
N LEU A 33 12.75 -0.80 4.18
CA LEU A 33 12.07 -0.55 2.90
C LEU A 33 12.78 0.46 1.99
N ASN A 34 14.04 0.81 2.27
CA ASN A 34 14.79 1.77 1.45
C ASN A 34 15.72 1.08 0.43
N GLY A 35 15.90 1.73 -0.72
CA GLY A 35 16.76 1.26 -1.80
C GLY A 35 16.37 -0.12 -2.33
N GLU A 36 17.35 -1.00 -2.51
CA GLU A 36 17.14 -2.36 -3.02
C GLU A 36 16.26 -3.23 -2.10
N LYS A 37 16.19 -2.90 -0.81
CA LYS A 37 15.44 -3.70 0.17
C LYS A 37 13.92 -3.63 -0.02
N ILE A 38 13.42 -2.64 -0.75
CA ILE A 38 11.99 -2.53 -1.06
C ILE A 38 11.49 -3.71 -1.92
N HIS A 39 12.41 -4.34 -2.67
CA HIS A 39 12.14 -5.49 -3.55
C HIS A 39 12.41 -6.84 -2.90
N ARG A 40 12.57 -6.89 -1.58
CA ARG A 40 12.72 -8.13 -0.82
C ARG A 40 11.46 -9.00 -0.94
N LEU A 41 11.63 -10.31 -0.95
CA LEU A 41 10.52 -11.26 -1.08
C LEU A 41 9.54 -11.17 0.09
N GLU A 42 10.02 -10.76 1.27
CA GLU A 42 9.18 -10.49 2.44
C GLU A 42 8.21 -9.32 2.23
N ASN A 43 8.44 -8.47 1.22
CA ASN A 43 7.59 -7.35 0.82
C ASN A 43 6.92 -7.57 -0.56
N VAL A 44 6.89 -8.81 -1.06
CA VAL A 44 6.30 -9.13 -2.37
C VAL A 44 5.28 -10.25 -2.23
N MET A 45 4.13 -10.06 -2.86
CA MET A 45 3.05 -11.05 -2.89
C MET A 45 2.41 -11.03 -4.27
N THR A 46 1.91 -12.17 -4.74
CA THR A 46 1.13 -12.24 -5.98
C THR A 46 -0.34 -12.47 -5.65
N MET A 47 -1.22 -11.76 -6.33
CA MET A 47 -2.67 -11.86 -6.16
C MET A 47 -3.35 -11.98 -7.52
N SER A 48 -4.60 -12.46 -7.54
CA SER A 48 -5.45 -12.28 -8.72
C SER A 48 -5.71 -10.78 -8.94
N PRO A 49 -5.93 -10.33 -10.19
CA PRO A 49 -6.05 -8.90 -10.49
C PRO A 49 -7.10 -8.16 -9.66
N ASP A 50 -8.26 -8.79 -9.41
CA ASP A 50 -9.34 -8.24 -8.59
C ASP A 50 -8.94 -8.03 -7.12
N ILE A 51 -8.24 -9.00 -6.54
CA ILE A 51 -7.79 -8.91 -5.15
C ILE A 51 -6.61 -7.94 -5.01
N HIS A 52 -5.75 -7.86 -6.03
CA HIS A 52 -4.65 -6.91 -6.09
C HIS A 52 -5.18 -5.47 -6.01
N SER A 53 -6.17 -5.12 -6.85
CA SER A 53 -6.77 -3.77 -6.84
C SER A 53 -7.39 -3.42 -5.49
N LEU A 54 -8.09 -4.36 -4.85
CA LEU A 54 -8.67 -4.14 -3.51
C LEU A 54 -7.58 -3.98 -2.43
N PHE A 55 -6.47 -4.69 -2.56
CA PHE A 55 -5.36 -4.59 -1.62
C PHE A 55 -4.64 -3.24 -1.76
N ASP A 56 -4.35 -2.79 -2.99
CA ASP A 56 -3.71 -1.50 -3.25
C ASP A 56 -4.60 -0.32 -2.84
N GLY A 57 -5.90 -0.40 -3.15
CA GLY A 57 -6.90 0.61 -2.78
C GLY A 57 -7.25 0.65 -1.28
N LEU A 58 -6.56 -0.14 -0.44
CA LEU A 58 -6.81 -0.25 1.01
C LEU A 58 -8.22 -0.74 1.35
N GLU A 59 -8.90 -1.43 0.43
CA GLU A 59 -10.25 -1.99 0.62
C GLU A 59 -10.25 -3.41 1.18
N LEU A 60 -9.11 -4.08 1.12
CA LEU A 60 -8.87 -5.42 1.64
C LEU A 60 -7.52 -5.46 2.34
N TRP A 61 -7.46 -6.04 3.54
CA TRP A 61 -6.22 -6.23 4.29
C TRP A 61 -6.18 -7.56 5.04
N LEU A 62 -4.97 -7.97 5.45
CA LEU A 62 -4.72 -9.24 6.12
C LEU A 62 -4.44 -9.01 7.61
N VAL A 63 -5.24 -9.61 8.48
CA VAL A 63 -5.06 -9.56 9.94
C VAL A 63 -4.52 -10.88 10.45
N GLN A 64 -3.37 -10.85 11.11
CA GLN A 64 -2.75 -12.06 11.61
C GLN A 64 -3.60 -12.74 12.69
N VAL A 65 -3.86 -14.03 12.52
CA VAL A 65 -4.61 -14.88 13.47
C VAL A 65 -3.79 -16.08 13.95
N GLY A 66 -2.61 -16.31 13.35
CA GLY A 66 -1.66 -17.33 13.75
C GLY A 66 -0.32 -17.16 13.03
N LYS A 67 0.60 -18.09 13.26
CA LYS A 67 1.89 -18.09 12.54
C LYS A 67 1.62 -18.21 11.03
N ASP A 68 2.08 -17.20 10.29
CA ASP A 68 1.94 -17.07 8.83
C ASP A 68 0.48 -17.25 8.33
N THR A 69 -0.49 -17.04 9.23
CA THR A 69 -1.92 -17.26 8.98
C THR A 69 -2.70 -16.00 9.28
N TYR A 70 -3.52 -15.59 8.32
CA TYR A 70 -4.18 -14.30 8.29
C TYR A 70 -5.65 -14.45 7.94
N LYS A 71 -6.49 -13.62 8.53
CA LYS A 71 -7.90 -13.47 8.17
C LYS A 71 -8.06 -12.25 7.27
N VAL A 72 -8.83 -12.41 6.21
CA VAL A 72 -9.19 -11.31 5.31
C VAL A 72 -10.23 -10.42 5.98
N GLU A 73 -9.89 -9.15 6.10
CA GLU A 73 -10.80 -8.06 6.48
C GLU A 73 -10.97 -7.10 5.30
N THR A 74 -12.09 -6.38 5.28
CA THR A 74 -12.49 -5.54 4.14
C THR A 74 -13.14 -4.24 4.60
N SER A 75 -13.11 -3.21 3.75
CA SER A 75 -13.66 -1.88 4.01
C SER A 75 -15.18 -1.85 4.17
N SER A 76 -15.89 -2.65 3.38
CA SER A 76 -17.35 -2.58 3.27
C SER A 76 -18.05 -3.91 3.55
N TYR A 77 -19.32 -3.82 3.93
CA TYR A 77 -20.18 -5.00 4.11
C TYR A 77 -20.31 -5.84 2.83
N HIS A 78 -20.36 -5.19 1.66
CA HIS A 78 -20.48 -5.88 0.37
C HIS A 78 -19.23 -6.72 0.07
N LEU A 79 -18.04 -6.14 0.23
CA LEU A 79 -16.78 -6.86 0.07
C LEU A 79 -16.63 -7.95 1.14
N ASN A 80 -17.11 -7.69 2.36
CA ASN A 80 -17.06 -8.66 3.43
C ASN A 80 -17.85 -9.94 3.11
N ARG A 81 -19.01 -9.82 2.44
CA ARG A 81 -19.79 -10.99 2.01
C ARG A 81 -19.08 -11.84 0.95
N SER A 82 -18.25 -11.22 0.11
CA SER A 82 -17.56 -11.91 -1.00
C SER A 82 -16.22 -12.50 -0.57
N HIS A 83 -15.43 -11.72 0.18
CA HIS A 83 -14.03 -12.01 0.50
C HIS A 83 -13.73 -12.09 2.00
N GLY A 84 -14.54 -11.43 2.83
CA GLY A 84 -14.32 -11.30 4.25
C GLY A 84 -14.34 -12.62 5.01
N GLY A 85 -13.51 -12.70 6.05
CA GLY A 85 -13.43 -13.84 6.96
C GLY A 85 -12.73 -15.07 6.40
N ARG A 86 -12.29 -15.06 5.14
CA ARG A 86 -11.43 -16.11 4.57
C ARG A 86 -10.09 -16.13 5.30
N GLU A 87 -9.56 -17.33 5.49
CA GLU A 87 -8.21 -17.52 6.04
C GLU A 87 -7.20 -17.76 4.92
N VAL A 88 -6.07 -17.08 5.00
CA VAL A 88 -4.92 -17.20 4.12
C VAL A 88 -3.74 -17.66 4.96
N LYS A 89 -3.11 -18.77 4.56
CA LYS A 89 -1.87 -19.24 5.17
C LYS A 89 -0.76 -19.21 4.15
N PHE A 90 0.27 -18.43 4.40
CA PHE A 90 1.48 -18.48 3.59
C PHE A 90 2.34 -19.67 4.02
N THR A 91 2.88 -20.37 3.03
CA THR A 91 3.73 -21.54 3.25
C THR A 91 4.92 -21.48 2.31
N THR A 92 6.07 -21.89 2.81
CA THR A 92 7.28 -22.08 2.01
C THR A 92 8.00 -23.34 2.50
N GLU A 93 8.62 -24.07 1.58
CA GLU A 93 9.50 -25.20 1.92
C GLU A 93 10.94 -24.73 2.14
N ASN A 94 11.28 -23.50 1.72
CA ASN A 94 12.63 -22.96 1.76
C ASN A 94 12.60 -21.52 2.33
N PRO A 95 12.50 -21.36 3.66
CA PRO A 95 12.35 -20.05 4.29
C PRO A 95 13.58 -19.15 4.16
N GLU A 96 14.77 -19.69 3.90
CA GLU A 96 16.01 -18.92 3.74
C GLU A 96 16.07 -18.23 2.36
N GLU A 97 15.64 -18.91 1.31
CA GLU A 97 15.69 -18.38 -0.07
C GLU A 97 14.34 -17.81 -0.54
N LEU A 98 13.23 -18.34 -0.02
CA LEU A 98 11.85 -18.00 -0.38
C LEU A 98 11.03 -17.69 0.88
N PRO A 99 11.39 -16.63 1.63
CA PRO A 99 10.63 -16.23 2.79
C PRO A 99 9.21 -15.81 2.39
N VAL A 100 8.26 -16.08 3.29
CA VAL A 100 6.87 -15.61 3.13
C VAL A 100 6.77 -14.10 3.40
N PRO A 101 5.68 -13.43 2.99
CA PRO A 101 5.47 -12.03 3.32
C PRO A 101 5.59 -11.75 4.82
N SER A 102 6.26 -10.66 5.15
CA SER A 102 6.51 -10.26 6.54
C SER A 102 5.20 -9.93 7.25
N PRO A 103 4.97 -10.48 8.46
CA PRO A 103 3.81 -10.10 9.27
C PRO A 103 3.81 -8.61 9.59
N ASP A 104 4.97 -7.98 9.74
CA ASP A 104 5.08 -6.56 10.09
C ASP A 104 4.64 -5.66 8.93
N TYR A 105 5.00 -6.02 7.69
CA TYR A 105 4.58 -5.24 6.51
C TYR A 105 3.08 -5.40 6.25
N LEU A 106 2.54 -6.60 6.47
CA LEU A 106 1.09 -6.84 6.40
C LEU A 106 0.32 -6.08 7.49
N ALA A 107 0.86 -6.05 8.71
CA ALA A 107 0.28 -5.29 9.81
C ALA A 107 0.33 -3.77 9.55
N LEU A 108 1.41 -3.27 8.96
CA LEU A 108 1.55 -1.87 8.56
C LEU A 108 0.49 -1.51 7.50
N HIS A 109 0.34 -2.33 6.46
CA HIS A 109 -0.70 -2.15 5.44
C HIS A 109 -2.11 -2.14 6.06
N ALA A 110 -2.41 -3.10 6.93
CA ALA A 110 -3.70 -3.14 7.64
C ALA A 110 -3.94 -1.90 8.51
N ALA A 111 -2.90 -1.36 9.15
CA ALA A 111 -2.99 -0.12 9.91
C ALA A 111 -3.29 1.08 8.99
N CYS A 112 -2.58 1.21 7.87
CA CYS A 112 -2.85 2.23 6.86
C CYS A 112 -4.28 2.15 6.35
N ALA A 113 -4.78 0.95 6.02
CA ALA A 113 -6.15 0.76 5.56
C ALA A 113 -7.17 1.19 6.63
N LYS A 114 -6.99 0.75 7.87
CA LYS A 114 -7.89 1.12 8.98
C LYS A 114 -7.90 2.63 9.22
N VAL A 115 -6.74 3.29 9.19
CA VAL A 115 -6.64 4.75 9.34
C VAL A 115 -7.32 5.47 8.18
N ALA A 116 -7.10 5.04 6.94
CA ALA A 116 -7.73 5.62 5.75
C ALA A 116 -9.27 5.56 5.83
N HIS A 117 -9.82 4.39 6.18
CA HIS A 117 -11.27 4.22 6.28
C HIS A 117 -11.88 4.94 7.49
N LEU A 118 -11.23 4.89 8.66
CA LEU A 118 -11.74 5.56 9.87
C LEU A 118 -11.66 7.09 9.79
N SER A 119 -10.73 7.63 9.00
CA SER A 119 -10.62 9.07 8.76
C SER A 119 -11.49 9.58 7.59
N GLY A 120 -12.12 8.67 6.82
CA GLY A 120 -12.84 9.02 5.59
C GLY A 120 -11.92 9.38 4.41
N ALA A 121 -10.62 9.10 4.51
CA ALA A 121 -9.64 9.41 3.47
C ALA A 121 -9.49 8.30 2.41
N ALA A 122 -10.15 7.14 2.60
CA ALA A 122 -9.97 5.98 1.73
C ALA A 122 -10.30 6.26 0.25
N GLU A 123 -11.48 6.83 -0.05
CA GLU A 123 -11.88 7.15 -1.44
C GLU A 123 -10.90 8.13 -2.12
N TYR A 124 -10.36 9.07 -1.34
CA TYR A 124 -9.36 10.03 -1.83
C TYR A 124 -8.03 9.35 -2.14
N ILE A 125 -7.58 8.43 -1.28
CA ILE A 125 -6.34 7.67 -1.46
C ILE A 125 -6.46 6.74 -2.67
N GLU A 126 -7.56 5.98 -2.78
CA GLU A 126 -7.84 5.10 -3.92
C GLU A 126 -7.81 5.87 -5.25
N THR A 127 -8.46 7.04 -5.27
CA THR A 127 -8.48 7.93 -6.44
C THR A 127 -7.05 8.33 -6.85
N ILE A 128 -6.20 8.75 -5.91
CA ILE A 128 -4.82 9.12 -6.19
C ILE A 128 -3.99 7.92 -6.70
N LEU A 129 -4.14 6.75 -6.06
CA LEU A 129 -3.41 5.54 -6.43
C LEU A 129 -3.79 5.06 -7.83
N SER A 130 -5.08 5.01 -8.13
CA SER A 130 -5.61 4.71 -9.47
C SER A 130 -5.03 5.65 -10.54
N TYR A 131 -4.97 6.96 -10.29
CA TYR A 131 -4.36 7.90 -11.22
C TYR A 131 -2.84 7.70 -11.38
N ALA A 132 -2.14 7.31 -10.32
CA ALA A 132 -0.71 7.04 -10.40
C ALA A 132 -0.40 5.80 -11.25
N GLU A 133 -1.32 4.84 -11.32
CA GLU A 133 -1.21 3.61 -12.12
C GLU A 133 -1.69 3.79 -13.57
N GLU A 134 -2.73 4.59 -13.81
CA GLU A 134 -3.34 4.76 -15.14
C GLU A 134 -2.68 5.84 -16.02
N ILE A 135 -1.79 6.69 -15.49
CA ILE A 135 -1.17 7.78 -16.28
C ILE A 135 0.27 7.41 -16.68
N PRO A 136 0.50 6.80 -17.86
CA PRO A 136 1.81 6.83 -18.50
C PRO A 136 2.02 8.09 -19.37
N VAL A 137 0.97 8.81 -19.79
CA VAL A 137 1.09 10.03 -20.63
C VAL A 137 -0.08 10.99 -20.36
N LEU A 138 0.20 12.27 -20.11
CA LEU A 138 -0.82 13.34 -20.10
C LEU A 138 -1.57 13.34 -21.44
N ALA A 139 -2.90 13.40 -21.42
CA ALA A 139 -3.69 13.48 -22.64
C ALA A 139 -3.23 14.69 -23.47
N ALA A 140 -2.87 14.46 -24.73
CA ALA A 140 -2.30 15.49 -25.61
C ALA A 140 -3.27 16.65 -25.89
N ASP A 141 -4.55 16.47 -25.59
CA ASP A 141 -5.61 17.46 -25.73
C ASP A 141 -5.74 18.41 -24.52
N GLY A 142 -4.94 18.20 -23.47
CA GLY A 142 -4.94 19.04 -22.26
C GLY A 142 -6.06 18.73 -21.28
N SER A 143 -6.88 17.69 -21.52
CA SER A 143 -7.94 17.27 -20.59
C SER A 143 -7.40 16.79 -19.24
N SER A 144 -6.14 16.33 -19.18
CA SER A 144 -5.45 16.02 -17.92
C SER A 144 -4.99 17.24 -17.11
N GLY A 145 -5.18 18.47 -17.63
CA GLY A 145 -4.65 19.71 -17.04
C GLY A 145 -5.33 20.13 -15.73
N GLU A 146 -6.65 19.98 -15.61
CA GLU A 146 -7.37 20.27 -14.36
C GLU A 146 -7.00 19.28 -13.25
N LEU A 147 -6.81 18.02 -13.62
CA LEU A 147 -6.41 16.94 -12.72
C LEU A 147 -4.96 17.10 -12.25
N LEU A 148 -4.04 17.43 -13.17
CA LEU A 148 -2.67 17.81 -12.83
C LEU A 148 -2.64 19.02 -11.90
N THR A 149 -3.50 20.03 -12.15
CA THR A 149 -3.61 21.20 -11.29
C THR A 149 -4.13 20.84 -9.90
N HIS A 150 -5.08 19.90 -9.81
CA HIS A 150 -5.57 19.37 -8.54
C HIS A 150 -4.45 18.67 -7.76
N LEU A 151 -3.72 17.75 -8.39
CA LEU A 151 -2.60 17.05 -7.77
C LEU A 151 -1.48 18.00 -7.34
N LEU A 152 -1.10 18.96 -8.18
CA LEU A 152 -0.04 19.94 -7.86
C LEU A 152 -0.44 20.86 -6.70
N ARG A 153 -1.72 21.25 -6.59
CA ARG A 153 -2.20 22.07 -5.46
C ARG A 153 -2.12 21.32 -4.13
N HIS A 154 -2.28 20.00 -4.15
CA HIS A 154 -2.21 19.16 -2.96
C HIS A 154 -0.79 18.70 -2.61
N VAL A 155 0.15 18.71 -3.56
CA VAL A 155 1.58 18.49 -3.30
C VAL A 155 2.26 19.74 -2.72
N VAL A 156 1.80 20.95 -3.08
CA VAL A 156 2.40 22.23 -2.63
C VAL A 156 1.75 22.77 -1.34
N ALA A 157 0.60 22.21 -0.93
CA ALA A 157 -0.06 22.54 0.32
C ALA A 157 0.23 21.50 1.41
N HIS A 158 1.51 21.39 1.81
CA HIS A 158 2.00 21.17 3.19
C HIS A 158 3.48 20.82 3.21
#